data_AF-A0AA37KTH3-F1
#
_entry.id   AF-A0AA37KTH3-F1
#
_cell.length_a   1.000
_cell.length_b   1.000
_cell.length_c   1.000
_cell.angle_alpha   90.00
_cell.angle_beta   90.00
_cell.angle_gamma   90.00
#
_symmetry.space_group_name_H-M   'P 1'
#
loop_
_entity.id
_entity.type
_entity.pdbx_description
1 polymer ?
#
loop_
_entity_poly.entity_id
_entity_poly.type
_entity_poly.pdbx_seq_one_letter_code
_entity_poly.pdbx_strand_id
1 'polypeptide(L)'
;MYEAGFCGFWIHERLTALGIDNIVVNPADVPTKSSEKLRKSDAVDSGKLARSLRANELKGIYTPDSVSLEMRSLIRLKNSITKDTTRQKNRIKSQLRCLGIGIPQEFLEPFSN
;
A
#
# COMPACT_ATOMS: atom_id res chain seq x y z
N MET A 1 3.61 15.21 -12.30
CA MET A 1 2.54 14.23 -12.07
C MET A 1 3.15 12.95 -11.52
N TYR A 2 2.49 12.35 -10.53
CA TYR A 2 2.88 11.13 -9.85
C TYR A 2 1.73 10.11 -9.94
N GLU A 3 2.01 8.86 -10.27
CA GLU A 3 1.01 7.78 -10.25
C GLU A 3 0.90 7.20 -8.83
N ALA A 4 -0.31 7.18 -8.28
CA ALA A 4 -0.56 6.56 -6.98
C ALA A 4 -0.18 5.07 -7.05
N GLY A 5 0.80 4.67 -6.24
CA GLY A 5 1.36 3.33 -6.30
C GLY A 5 1.91 2.83 -4.97
N PHE A 6 2.73 1.79 -5.06
CA PHE A 6 3.32 1.10 -3.90
C PHE A 6 4.07 2.04 -2.95
N CYS A 7 4.70 3.09 -3.49
CA CYS A 7 5.55 3.99 -2.73
C CYS A 7 4.77 5.02 -1.87
N GLY A 8 3.43 5.00 -1.87
CA GLY A 8 2.62 5.95 -1.11
C GLY A 8 2.70 7.37 -1.66
N PHE A 9 2.51 8.38 -0.81
CA PHE A 9 2.39 9.79 -1.24
C PHE A 9 3.62 10.66 -0.94
N TRP A 10 4.68 10.11 -0.33
CA TRP A 10 5.85 10.92 0.07
C TRP A 10 6.56 11.58 -1.12
N ILE A 11 6.54 10.96 -2.30
CA ILE A 11 7.13 11.53 -3.53
C ILE A 11 6.39 12.80 -3.92
N HIS A 12 5.05 12.78 -3.87
CA HIS A 12 4.22 13.95 -4.13
C HIS A 12 4.54 15.06 -3.13
N GLU A 13 4.54 14.75 -1.82
CA GLU A 13 4.85 15.75 -0.80
C GLU A 13 6.24 16.36 -0.96
N ARG A 14 7.25 15.54 -1.28
CA ARG A 14 8.62 16.02 -1.49
C ARG A 14 8.75 16.92 -2.71
N LEU A 15 8.07 16.59 -3.81
CA LEU A 15 8.08 17.42 -5.02
C LEU A 15 7.37 18.76 -4.78
N THR A 16 6.21 18.74 -4.11
CA THR A 16 5.48 19.95 -3.75
C THR A 16 6.27 20.83 -2.79
N ALA A 17 6.98 20.24 -1.82
CA ALA A 17 7.88 20.97 -0.91
C ALA A 17 9.07 21.64 -1.63
N LEU A 18 9.45 21.15 -2.81
CA LEU A 18 10.46 21.78 -3.68
C LEU A 18 9.86 22.84 -4.62
N GLY A 19 8.57 23.14 -4.52
CA GLY A 19 7.87 24.10 -5.38
C GLY A 19 7.49 23.56 -6.75
N ILE A 20 7.57 22.24 -6.95
CA ILE A 20 7.18 21.60 -8.21
C ILE A 20 5.67 21.34 -8.16
N ASP A 21 4.94 21.88 -9.14
CA ASP A 21 3.52 21.56 -9.31
C ASP A 21 3.36 20.08 -9.69
N ASN A 22 2.83 19.30 -8.75
CA ASN A 22 2.68 17.87 -8.87
C ASN A 22 1.26 17.45 -8.52
N ILE A 23 0.59 16.80 -9.47
CA ILE A 23 -0.68 16.11 -9.22
C ILE A 23 -0.46 14.61 -9.01
N VAL A 24 -1.25 14.01 -8.13
CA VAL A 24 -1.32 12.55 -7.98
C VAL A 24 -2.48 12.01 -8.80
N VAL A 25 -2.28 10.96 -9.58
CA VAL A 25 -3.31 10.40 -10.47
C VAL A 25 -3.44 8.91 -10.22
N ASN A 26 -4.67 8.40 -10.35
CA ASN A 26 -4.95 6.96 -10.32
C ASN A 26 -4.41 6.30 -11.60
N PRO A 27 -3.56 5.26 -11.52
CA PRO A 27 -3.02 4.58 -12.69
C PRO A 27 -4.07 4.08 -13.68
N ALA A 28 -5.27 3.73 -13.20
CA ALA A 28 -6.37 3.27 -14.05
C ALA A 28 -6.95 4.36 -14.96
N ASP A 29 -6.78 5.63 -14.58
CA ASP A 29 -7.32 6.78 -15.31
C ASP A 29 -6.36 7.29 -16.40
N VAL A 30 -5.16 6.72 -16.50
CA VAL A 30 -4.15 7.10 -17.50
C VAL A 30 -4.46 6.42 -18.84
N PRO A 31 -4.80 7.18 -19.90
CA PRO A 31 -5.09 6.61 -21.21
C PRO A 31 -3.86 5.84 -21.73
N THR A 32 -4.06 4.57 -22.08
CA THR A 32 -2.95 3.70 -22.53
C THR A 32 -3.34 2.99 -23.82
N LYS A 33 -2.56 3.19 -24.89
CA LYS A 33 -2.77 2.52 -26.18
C LYS A 33 -2.34 1.05 -26.10
N SER A 34 -2.95 0.19 -26.92
CA SER A 34 -2.59 -1.24 -26.98
C SER A 34 -1.11 -1.46 -27.30
N SER A 35 -0.54 -0.68 -28.23
CA SER A 35 0.89 -0.74 -28.57
C SER A 35 1.82 -0.35 -27.41
N GLU A 36 1.38 0.56 -26.54
CA GLU A 36 2.14 0.99 -25.35
C GLU A 36 2.10 -0.08 -24.26
N LYS A 37 0.97 -0.78 -24.12
CA LYS A 37 0.89 -1.96 -23.24
C LYS A 37 1.82 -3.09 -23.71
N LEU A 38 1.93 -3.29 -25.02
CA LEU A 38 2.79 -4.32 -25.63
C LEU A 38 4.28 -3.97 -25.54
N ARG A 39 4.65 -2.69 -25.69
CA ARG A 39 6.04 -2.20 -25.63
C ARG A 39 6.27 -1.38 -24.37
N LYS A 40 6.13 -2.02 -23.22
CA LYS A 40 6.35 -1.36 -21.92
C LYS A 40 7.84 -1.09 -21.70
N SER A 41 8.20 0.18 -21.60
CA SER A 41 9.52 0.64 -21.18
C SER A 41 9.38 1.98 -20.45
N ASP A 42 10.37 2.32 -19.61
CA ASP A 42 10.34 3.57 -18.83
C ASP A 42 10.23 4.82 -19.72
N ALA A 43 10.85 4.79 -20.91
CA ALA A 43 10.77 5.87 -21.89
C ALA A 43 9.35 6.00 -22.50
N VAL A 44 8.69 4.87 -22.77
CA VAL A 44 7.31 4.88 -23.30
C VAL A 44 6.33 5.36 -22.22
N ASP A 45 6.49 4.89 -20.98
CA ASP A 45 5.61 5.26 -19.87
C ASP A 45 5.76 6.73 -19.48
N SER A 46 6.98 7.26 -19.37
CA SER A 46 7.22 8.69 -19.10
C SER A 46 6.68 9.60 -20.21
N GLY A 47 6.89 9.23 -21.48
CA GLY A 47 6.34 9.96 -22.62
C GLY A 47 4.81 9.97 -22.66
N LYS A 48 4.18 8.83 -22.32
CA LYS A 48 2.72 8.72 -22.17
C LYS A 48 2.19 9.69 -21.11
N LEU A 49 2.78 9.68 -19.92
CA LEU A 49 2.38 10.57 -18.83
C LEU A 49 2.54 12.04 -19.19
N ALA A 50 3.66 12.42 -19.81
CA ALA A 50 3.89 13.79 -20.24
C ALA A 50 2.86 14.27 -21.27
N ARG A 51 2.45 13.41 -22.21
CA ARG A 51 1.42 13.76 -23.21
C ARG A 51 0.04 13.93 -22.58
N SER A 52 -0.40 12.99 -21.75
CA SER A 52 -1.72 13.09 -21.10
C SER A 52 -1.79 14.25 -20.11
N LEU A 53 -0.68 14.56 -19.43
CA LEU A 53 -0.60 15.77 -18.59
C LEU A 53 -0.69 17.05 -19.42
N ARG A 54 0.06 17.14 -20.53
CA ARG A 54 0.00 18.30 -21.45
C ARG A 54 -1.40 18.48 -22.06
N ALA A 55 -2.10 17.39 -22.35
CA ALA A 55 -3.44 17.42 -22.90
C ALA A 55 -4.54 17.73 -21.85
N ASN A 56 -4.18 17.93 -20.58
CA ASN A 56 -5.11 18.09 -19.45
C ASN A 56 -6.11 16.92 -19.32
N GLU A 57 -5.71 15.72 -19.76
CA GLU A 57 -6.54 14.50 -19.69
C GLU A 57 -6.48 13.86 -18.30
N LEU A 58 -5.53 14.26 -17.46
CA LEU A 58 -5.29 13.67 -16.15
C LEU A 58 -5.93 14.51 -15.05
N LYS A 59 -6.80 13.89 -14.24
CA LYS A 59 -7.40 14.50 -13.07
C LYS A 59 -6.66 14.08 -11.80
N GLY A 60 -6.24 15.07 -11.01
CA GLY A 60 -5.65 14.83 -9.70
C GLY A 60 -6.65 14.17 -8.74
N ILE A 61 -6.21 13.17 -8.00
CA ILE A 61 -6.96 12.59 -6.89
C ILE A 61 -6.65 13.32 -5.58
N TYR A 62 -7.57 13.22 -4.62
CA TYR A 62 -7.33 13.71 -3.27
C TYR A 62 -6.17 12.93 -2.62
N THR A 63 -5.17 13.67 -2.13
CA THR A 63 -4.07 13.12 -1.34
C THR A 63 -4.34 13.44 0.15
N PRO A 64 -4.49 12.43 1.02
CA PRO A 64 -4.63 12.66 2.45
C PRO A 64 -3.36 13.26 3.04
N ASP A 65 -3.50 13.94 4.18
CA ASP A 65 -2.36 14.48 4.93
C ASP A 65 -1.43 13.37 5.44
N SER A 66 -0.14 13.68 5.52
CA SER A 66 0.92 12.77 5.98
C SER A 66 0.65 12.19 7.37
N VAL A 67 0.22 13.01 8.33
CA VAL A 67 -0.07 12.58 9.71
C VAL A 67 -1.17 11.52 9.74
N SER A 68 -2.26 11.73 9.01
CA SER A 68 -3.34 10.74 8.88
C SER A 68 -2.87 9.46 8.20
N LEU A 69 -2.02 9.55 7.17
CA LEU A 69 -1.47 8.37 6.49
C LEU A 69 -0.60 7.53 7.44
N GLU A 70 0.27 8.18 8.20
CA GLU A 70 1.13 7.56 9.21
C GLU A 70 0.30 6.85 10.28
N MET A 71 -0.69 7.54 10.85
CA MET A 71 -1.57 6.96 11.88
C MET A 71 -2.35 5.75 11.35
N ARG A 72 -2.89 5.85 10.12
CA ARG A 72 -3.55 4.69 9.47
C ARG A 72 -2.58 3.55 9.22
N SER A 73 -1.33 3.84 8.84
CA SER A 73 -0.29 2.83 8.63
C SER A 73 0.00 2.08 9.93
N LEU A 74 0.18 2.82 11.03
CA LEU A 74 0.43 2.26 12.36
C LEU A 74 -0.72 1.35 12.82
N ILE A 75 -1.97 1.80 12.70
CA ILE A 75 -3.15 1.00 13.06
C ILE A 75 -3.23 -0.27 12.21
N ARG A 76 -2.97 -0.17 10.91
CA ARG A 76 -2.97 -1.33 9.99
C ARG A 76 -1.87 -2.32 10.37
N LEU A 77 -0.67 -1.85 10.68
CA LEU A 77 0.44 -2.68 11.12
C LEU A 77 0.10 -3.42 12.41
N LYS A 78 -0.41 -2.72 13.43
CA LYS A 78 -0.88 -3.33 14.69
C LYS A 78 -1.90 -4.44 14.40
N ASN A 79 -2.90 -4.14 13.58
CA ASN A 79 -3.95 -5.10 13.25
C ASN A 79 -3.41 -6.32 12.48
N SER A 80 -2.43 -6.13 11.59
CA SER A 80 -1.77 -7.24 10.90
C SER A 80 -1.02 -8.13 11.88
N ILE A 81 -0.23 -7.54 12.77
CA ILE A 81 0.53 -8.27 13.79
C ILE A 81 -0.42 -9.09 14.68
N THR A 82 -1.50 -8.48 15.19
CA THR A 82 -2.48 -9.19 16.02
C THR A 82 -3.13 -10.38 15.28
N LYS A 83 -3.46 -10.20 14.00
CA LYS A 83 -4.01 -11.28 13.15
C LYS A 83 -2.99 -12.39 12.95
N ASP A 84 -1.74 -12.05 12.68
CA ASP A 84 -0.67 -13.03 12.48
C ASP A 84 -0.35 -13.79 13.76
N THR A 85 -0.29 -13.11 14.91
CA THR A 85 -0.14 -13.77 16.22
C THR A 85 -1.27 -14.75 16.47
N THR A 86 -2.53 -14.35 16.23
CA THR A 86 -3.69 -15.24 16.37
C THR A 86 -3.59 -16.44 15.44
N ARG A 87 -3.21 -16.22 14.18
CA ARG A 87 -3.02 -17.27 13.18
C ARG A 87 -1.96 -18.27 13.62
N GLN A 88 -0.80 -17.81 14.09
CA GLN A 88 0.28 -18.69 14.54
C GLN A 88 -0.11 -19.48 15.79
N LYS A 89 -0.74 -18.84 16.78
CA LYS A 89 -1.28 -19.52 17.96
C LYS A 89 -2.24 -20.65 17.56
N ASN A 90 -3.16 -20.40 16.63
CA ASN A 90 -4.10 -21.42 16.18
C ASN A 90 -3.41 -22.58 15.45
N ARG A 91 -2.41 -22.31 14.61
CA ARG A 91 -1.61 -23.36 13.93
C ARG A 91 -0.89 -24.25 14.93
N ILE A 92 -0.23 -23.66 15.93
CA ILE A 92 0.47 -24.40 16.99
C ILE A 92 -0.53 -25.26 17.79
N LYS A 93 -1.65 -24.67 18.24
CA LYS A 93 -2.70 -25.41 18.97
C LYS A 93 -3.26 -26.57 18.16
N SER A 94 -3.42 -26.41 16.84
CA SER A 94 -3.86 -27.49 15.96
C SER A 94 -2.83 -28.62 15.89
N GLN A 95 -1.56 -28.29 15.75
CA GLN A 95 -0.49 -29.29 15.68
C GLN A 95 -0.34 -30.08 16.98
N LEU A 96 -0.41 -29.41 18.14
CA LEU A 96 -0.39 -30.07 19.45
C LEU A 96 -1.56 -31.05 19.61
N ARG A 97 -2.76 -30.66 19.17
CA ARG A 97 -3.93 -31.55 19.15
C ARG A 97 -3.74 -32.77 18.26
N CYS A 98 -3.17 -32.62 17.07
CA CYS A 98 -2.85 -33.76 16.19
C CYS A 98 -1.88 -34.76 16.83
N LEU A 99 -0.98 -34.28 17.71
CA LEU A 99 -0.02 -35.11 18.43
C LEU A 99 -0.53 -35.63 19.78
N GLY A 100 -1.77 -35.30 20.17
CA GLY A 100 -2.33 -35.67 21.48
C GLY A 100 -1.70 -34.94 22.66
N ILE A 101 -0.98 -33.84 22.43
CA ILE A 101 -0.32 -33.05 23.48
C ILE A 101 -1.31 -32.04 24.06
N GLY A 102 -1.55 -32.13 25.36
CA GLY A 102 -2.34 -31.15 26.11
C GLY A 102 -1.63 -29.79 26.20
N ILE A 103 -2.39 -28.70 26.11
CA ILE A 103 -1.85 -27.34 26.27
C ILE A 103 -1.75 -27.05 27.78
N PRO A 104 -0.56 -26.67 28.29
CA PRO A 104 -0.42 -26.28 29.70
C PRO A 104 -1.32 -25.10 30.08
N GLN A 105 -1.82 -25.07 31.32
CA GLN A 105 -2.78 -24.07 31.80
C GLN A 105 -2.28 -22.63 31.64
N GLU A 106 -0.98 -22.40 31.83
CA GLU A 106 -0.29 -21.11 31.66
C GLU A 106 -0.44 -20.50 30.25
N PHE A 107 -0.78 -21.30 29.23
CA PHE A 107 -0.99 -20.84 27.84
C PHE A 107 -2.47 -20.78 27.43
N LEU A 108 -3.39 -21.11 28.34
CA LEU A 108 -4.83 -21.02 28.10
C LEU A 108 -5.36 -19.61 28.41
N GLU A 109 -4.77 -18.93 29.39
CA GLU A 109 -5.12 -17.56 29.73
C GLU A 109 -4.64 -16.57 28.65
N PRO A 110 -5.45 -15.55 28.31
CA PRO A 110 -4.95 -14.43 27.53
C PRO A 110 -3.79 -13.77 28.28
N PHE A 111 -2.69 -13.46 27.58
CA PHE A 111 -1.69 -12.56 28.15
C PHE A 111 -2.39 -11.27 28.56
N SER A 112 -2.46 -11.02 29.86
CA SER A 112 -2.90 -9.75 30.42
C SER A 112 -1.77 -8.77 30.16
N ASN A 113 -2.03 -7.72 29.38
CA ASN A 113 -1.13 -6.59 29.22
C ASN A 113 -1.19 -5.69 30.47
#